data_AF-A0A8W8KCL3-F1
#
_entry.id   AF-A0A8W8KCL3-F1
#
_cell.length_a   1.000
_cell.length_b   1.000
_cell.length_c   1.000
_cell.angle_alpha   90.00
_cell.angle_beta   90.00
_cell.angle_gamma   90.00
#
_symmetry.space_group_name_H-M   'P 1'
#
loop_
_entity.id
_entity.type
_entity.pdbx_description
1 polymer ?
#
loop_
_entity_poly.entity_id
_entity_poly.type
_entity_poly.pdbx_seq_one_letter_code
_entity_poly.pdbx_strand_id
1 'polypeptide(L)'
;TCRSDEMEMVMSDLERANERAEASEREIEQIRSKLTEVTQKQKLGETTQEAPDMDRAIDMFKRSNLEHELAAKEKEISQLVEDVQRLQSSLNKLREATTSQVSKLEDELATKNQAFKLLEEKIKSQEDYEEIKRELSVMKSIEFSNNKMGADEPDGDVQPKSLEVLLLEKNKSLQSENTVLKVNNSDLSERYRKLQEDYQEAASTVQEQKLLITQLEEDLRSFNAVSSMFRGEAEGEPVTGSQVEADVVAEVVKDVIPGVTAGDKTAVDSILPIVQSQRERYRLRAQELEAHSLGQQQQISLLQNEIDKLRSDNVKLYEKIRFLQSFPAKGGQASSEDTESRYSMQYEERLDPFSTFSRKERQRKYMNLKPYDKITLSMGRFIMSNKVARTIAFFYTLLLHSLVFLVLYKLAHTESCKRDYAADCHAKFAEHMFKVHGAKDDHRHN
;
A
#
# COMPACT_ATOMS: atom_id res chain seq x y z
N THR A 1 68.64 -33.54 -23.80
CA THR A 1 68.92 -32.11 -23.96
C THR A 1 69.39 -31.52 -22.65
N CYS A 2 68.60 -31.51 -21.57
CA CYS A 2 68.97 -30.91 -20.27
C CYS A 2 70.32 -31.39 -19.64
N ARG A 3 70.69 -32.68 -19.75
CA ARG A 3 72.01 -33.17 -19.26
C ARG A 3 73.23 -32.70 -20.07
N SER A 4 73.03 -32.30 -21.33
CA SER A 4 74.11 -31.78 -22.17
C SER A 4 74.44 -30.35 -21.77
N ASP A 5 73.41 -29.57 -21.49
CA ASP A 5 73.53 -28.16 -21.12
C ASP A 5 74.20 -27.99 -19.73
N GLU A 6 73.93 -28.91 -18.78
CA GLU A 6 74.62 -28.97 -17.48
C GLU A 6 76.11 -29.30 -17.62
N MET A 7 76.46 -30.25 -18.50
CA MET A 7 77.86 -30.62 -18.77
C MET A 7 78.62 -29.45 -19.41
N GLU A 8 78.00 -28.75 -20.35
CA GLU A 8 78.58 -27.58 -21.03
C GLU A 8 78.82 -26.42 -20.05
N MET A 9 77.88 -26.20 -19.12
CA MET A 9 78.04 -25.22 -18.04
C MET A 9 79.20 -25.59 -17.10
N VAL A 10 79.30 -26.85 -16.69
CA VAL A 10 80.41 -27.32 -15.82
C VAL A 10 81.76 -27.24 -16.53
N MET A 11 81.82 -27.54 -17.83
CA MET A 11 83.05 -27.39 -18.61
C MET A 11 83.47 -25.93 -18.73
N SER A 12 82.52 -25.00 -18.96
CA SER A 12 82.80 -23.56 -19.00
C SER A 12 83.27 -23.04 -17.64
N ASP A 13 82.66 -23.49 -16.55
CA ASP A 13 83.10 -23.13 -15.20
C ASP A 13 84.49 -23.71 -14.86
N LEU A 14 84.80 -24.92 -15.32
CA LEU A 14 86.12 -25.54 -15.18
C LEU A 14 87.17 -24.76 -15.98
N GLU A 15 86.87 -24.39 -17.22
CA GLU A 15 87.77 -23.62 -18.08
C GLU A 15 88.05 -22.24 -17.47
N ARG A 16 87.01 -21.57 -16.96
CA ARG A 16 87.14 -20.30 -16.25
C ARG A 16 87.92 -20.41 -14.94
N ALA A 17 87.78 -21.52 -14.22
CA ALA A 17 88.58 -21.79 -13.03
C ALA A 17 90.05 -22.03 -13.37
N ASN A 18 90.32 -22.72 -14.48
CA ASN A 18 91.66 -23.00 -14.96
C ASN A 18 92.39 -21.73 -15.44
N GLU A 19 91.70 -20.83 -16.16
CA GLU A 19 92.25 -19.52 -16.54
C GLU A 19 92.63 -18.65 -15.32
N ARG A 20 91.80 -18.68 -14.27
CA ARG A 20 92.10 -17.97 -13.01
C ARG A 20 93.30 -18.59 -12.29
N ALA A 21 93.41 -19.92 -12.30
CA ALA A 21 94.55 -20.61 -11.71
C ALA A 21 95.85 -20.22 -12.45
N GLU A 22 95.88 -20.28 -13.78
CA GLU A 22 97.05 -19.85 -14.57
C GLU A 22 97.41 -18.38 -14.33
N ALA A 23 96.42 -17.49 -14.24
CA ALA A 23 96.67 -16.08 -13.96
C ALA A 23 97.34 -15.90 -12.58
N SER A 24 96.86 -16.62 -11.57
CA SER A 24 97.44 -16.59 -10.23
C SER A 24 98.86 -17.18 -10.19
N GLU A 25 99.14 -18.24 -10.97
CA GLU A 25 100.48 -18.81 -11.07
C GLU A 25 101.47 -17.84 -11.73
N ARG A 26 101.05 -17.12 -12.79
CA ARG A 26 101.87 -16.08 -13.41
C ARG A 26 102.17 -14.93 -12.45
N GLU A 27 101.20 -14.53 -11.62
CA GLU A 27 101.40 -13.51 -10.59
C GLU A 27 102.39 -13.99 -9.51
N ILE A 28 102.28 -15.25 -9.08
CA ILE A 28 103.22 -15.86 -8.13
C ILE A 28 104.64 -15.90 -8.72
N GLU A 29 104.78 -16.29 -9.99
CA GLU A 29 106.07 -16.35 -10.68
C GLU A 29 106.69 -14.95 -10.83
N GLN A 30 105.87 -13.93 -11.14
CA GLN A 30 106.30 -12.53 -11.17
C GLN A 30 106.74 -12.03 -9.78
N ILE A 31 106.01 -12.37 -8.72
CA ILE A 31 106.38 -12.00 -7.35
C ILE A 31 107.68 -12.71 -6.96
N ARG A 32 107.86 -13.99 -7.30
CA ARG A 32 109.11 -14.72 -7.07
C ARG A 32 110.28 -14.08 -7.80
N SER A 33 110.10 -13.72 -9.08
CA SER A 33 111.13 -13.02 -9.86
C SER A 33 111.51 -11.68 -9.21
N LYS A 34 110.52 -10.87 -8.83
CA LYS A 34 110.75 -9.60 -8.12
C LYS A 34 111.46 -9.82 -6.79
N LEU A 35 111.10 -10.86 -6.02
CA LEU A 35 111.74 -11.20 -4.76
C LEU A 35 113.21 -11.61 -4.97
N THR A 36 113.51 -12.39 -6.01
CA THR A 36 114.90 -12.73 -6.36
C THR A 36 115.70 -11.51 -6.78
N GLU A 37 115.10 -10.58 -7.54
CA GLU A 37 115.75 -9.33 -7.95
C GLU A 37 116.02 -8.42 -6.74
N VAL A 38 115.08 -8.30 -5.80
CA VAL A 38 115.26 -7.54 -4.56
C VAL A 38 116.31 -8.19 -3.65
N THR A 39 116.30 -9.53 -3.54
CA THR A 39 117.30 -10.27 -2.73
C THR A 39 118.71 -10.13 -3.34
N GLN A 40 118.82 -10.08 -4.67
CA GLN A 40 120.08 -9.84 -5.36
C GLN A 40 120.55 -8.39 -5.19
N LYS A 41 119.64 -7.41 -5.27
CA LYS A 41 119.94 -5.99 -4.98
C LYS A 41 120.37 -5.77 -3.53
N GLN A 42 119.74 -6.48 -2.59
CA GLN A 42 120.10 -6.42 -1.17
C GLN A 42 121.48 -7.02 -0.89
N LYS A 43 121.82 -8.16 -1.51
CA LYS A 43 123.18 -8.73 -1.42
C LYS A 43 124.26 -7.86 -2.07
N LEU A 44 123.90 -6.98 -3.02
CA LEU A 44 124.82 -6.03 -3.64
C LEU A 44 124.96 -4.71 -2.84
N GLY A 45 124.05 -4.44 -1.90
CA GLY A 45 124.02 -3.23 -1.07
C GLY A 45 124.77 -3.33 0.26
N GLU A 46 125.32 -4.50 0.63
CA GLU A 46 126.00 -4.73 1.92
C GLU A 46 127.49 -4.29 1.96
N THR A 47 127.99 -3.69 0.88
CA THR A 47 129.36 -3.16 0.77
C THR A 47 129.33 -1.68 0.39
N THR A 48 128.94 -0.78 1.29
CA THR A 48 129.44 0.61 1.35
C THR A 48 129.16 1.19 2.75
N GLN A 49 130.24 1.55 3.43
CA GLN A 49 130.30 2.18 4.75
C GLN A 49 129.84 3.65 4.74
N GLU A 50 129.16 4.02 5.83
CA GLU A 50 129.33 5.25 6.65
C GLU A 50 129.34 6.65 6.01
N ALA A 51 128.23 7.39 6.20
CA ALA A 51 128.21 8.82 6.48
C ALA A 51 127.02 9.13 7.44
N PRO A 52 127.23 9.43 8.74
CA PRO A 52 126.15 9.34 9.72
C PRO A 52 125.57 10.67 10.26
N ASP A 53 125.90 11.87 9.78
CA ASP A 53 125.50 13.11 10.50
C ASP A 53 124.59 14.08 9.72
N MET A 54 124.94 14.47 8.48
CA MET A 54 124.10 15.41 7.70
C MET A 54 122.85 14.74 7.11
N ASP A 55 122.98 13.52 6.57
CA ASP A 55 121.83 12.75 6.06
C ASP A 55 120.87 12.35 7.19
N ARG A 56 121.41 12.02 8.37
CA ARG A 56 120.56 11.77 9.55
C ARG A 56 119.77 13.00 9.98
N ALA A 57 120.35 14.19 9.91
CA ALA A 57 119.64 15.43 10.23
C ALA A 57 118.53 15.76 9.20
N ILE A 58 118.79 15.53 7.90
CA ILE A 58 117.80 15.71 6.83
C ILE A 58 116.66 14.69 6.97
N ASP A 59 116.99 13.43 7.28
CA ASP A 59 116.01 12.39 7.52
C ASP A 59 115.20 12.64 8.80
N MET A 60 115.81 13.19 9.84
CA MET A 60 115.10 13.66 11.04
C MET A 60 114.12 14.80 10.72
N PHE A 61 114.49 15.76 9.88
CA PHE A 61 113.59 16.84 9.46
C PHE A 61 112.42 16.35 8.60
N LYS A 62 112.68 15.45 7.65
CA LYS A 62 111.62 14.81 6.84
C LYS A 62 110.69 13.97 7.72
N ARG A 63 111.25 13.20 8.66
CA ARG A 63 110.49 12.41 9.62
C ARG A 63 109.61 13.29 10.51
N SER A 64 110.15 14.41 11.00
CA SER A 64 109.39 15.40 11.78
C SER A 64 108.24 16.02 10.97
N ASN A 65 108.48 16.40 9.71
CA ASN A 65 107.41 16.91 8.83
C ASN A 65 106.33 15.87 8.54
N LEU A 66 106.73 14.62 8.27
CA LEU A 66 105.80 13.50 8.09
C LEU A 66 105.02 13.18 9.37
N GLU A 67 105.67 13.24 10.54
CA GLU A 67 105.01 13.08 11.84
C GLU A 67 104.01 14.22 12.10
N HIS A 68 104.33 15.45 11.70
CA HIS A 68 103.42 16.59 11.81
C HIS A 68 102.23 16.47 10.84
N GLU A 69 102.46 16.06 9.59
CA GLU A 69 101.41 15.82 8.60
C GLU A 69 100.50 14.64 9.01
N LEU A 70 101.10 13.57 9.52
CA LEU A 70 100.38 12.41 10.05
C LEU A 70 99.53 12.83 11.25
N ALA A 71 100.07 13.61 12.20
CA ALA A 71 99.30 14.15 13.32
C ALA A 71 98.17 15.09 12.86
N ALA A 72 98.39 15.90 11.81
CA ALA A 72 97.34 16.74 11.22
C ALA A 72 96.23 15.89 10.58
N LYS A 73 96.60 14.81 9.87
CA LYS A 73 95.65 13.86 9.27
C LYS A 73 94.91 13.03 10.30
N GLU A 74 95.55 12.59 11.37
CA GLU A 74 94.89 11.91 12.49
C GLU A 74 93.87 12.82 13.19
N LYS A 75 94.18 14.12 13.33
CA LYS A 75 93.24 15.12 13.83
C LYS A 75 92.06 15.31 12.88
N GLU A 76 92.30 15.38 11.57
CA GLU A 76 91.25 15.47 10.54
C GLU A 76 90.33 14.23 10.56
N ILE A 77 90.92 13.03 10.64
CA ILE A 77 90.19 11.77 10.76
C ILE A 77 89.34 11.76 12.03
N SER A 78 89.90 12.18 13.17
CA SER A 78 89.17 12.25 14.45
C SER A 78 87.97 13.20 14.34
N GLN A 79 88.16 14.37 13.72
CA GLN A 79 87.08 15.32 13.50
C GLN A 79 85.99 14.79 12.54
N LEU A 80 86.38 14.11 11.45
CA LEU A 80 85.42 13.46 10.55
C LEU A 80 84.64 12.34 11.25
N VAL A 81 85.29 11.56 12.12
CA VAL A 81 84.62 10.52 12.92
C VAL A 81 83.61 11.14 13.87
N GLU A 82 83.96 12.23 14.56
CA GLU A 82 83.04 12.97 15.42
C GLU A 82 81.85 13.54 14.62
N ASP A 83 82.10 14.08 13.43
CA ASP A 83 81.04 14.59 12.54
C ASP A 83 80.11 13.49 12.04
N VAL A 84 80.65 12.34 11.65
CA VAL A 84 79.85 11.17 11.26
C VAL A 84 79.02 10.68 12.43
N GLN A 85 79.59 10.57 13.64
CA GLN A 85 78.83 10.19 14.83
C GLN A 85 77.73 11.20 15.16
N ARG A 86 78.01 12.50 15.04
CA ARG A 86 77.02 13.57 15.24
C ARG A 86 75.90 13.47 14.21
N LEU A 87 76.21 13.28 12.93
CA LEU A 87 75.22 13.12 11.86
C LEU A 87 74.41 11.83 12.01
N GLN A 88 75.03 10.72 12.41
CA GLN A 88 74.32 9.48 12.73
C GLN A 88 73.35 9.69 13.89
N SER A 89 73.76 10.41 14.93
CA SER A 89 72.88 10.72 16.07
C SER A 89 71.70 11.62 15.68
N SER A 90 71.91 12.61 14.79
CA SER A 90 70.85 13.49 14.31
C SER A 90 69.89 12.76 13.36
N LEU A 91 70.39 11.89 12.49
CA LEU A 91 69.58 11.03 11.64
C LEU A 91 68.73 10.06 12.47
N ASN A 92 69.30 9.44 13.52
CA ASN A 92 68.55 8.56 14.41
C ASN A 92 67.45 9.32 15.15
N LYS A 93 67.75 10.50 15.71
CA LYS A 93 66.75 11.36 16.35
C LYS A 93 65.64 11.76 15.38
N LEU A 94 65.99 12.13 14.15
CA LEU A 94 65.01 12.48 13.13
C LEU A 94 64.17 11.27 12.71
N ARG A 95 64.78 10.08 12.59
CA ARG A 95 64.08 8.82 12.31
C ARG A 95 63.13 8.44 13.44
N GLU A 96 63.54 8.56 14.69
CA GLU A 96 62.68 8.33 15.86
C GLU A 96 61.53 9.34 15.92
N ALA A 97 61.79 10.62 15.63
CA ALA A 97 60.76 11.65 15.60
C ALA A 97 59.74 11.39 14.48
N THR A 98 60.19 11.04 13.27
CA THR A 98 59.29 10.75 12.14
C THR A 98 58.51 9.47 12.35
N THR A 99 59.13 8.40 12.86
CA THR A 99 58.42 7.15 13.19
C THR A 99 57.38 7.37 14.30
N SER A 100 57.70 8.15 15.33
CA SER A 100 56.74 8.54 16.35
C SER A 100 55.58 9.37 15.78
N GLN A 101 55.87 10.31 14.86
CA GLN A 101 54.83 11.10 14.21
C GLN A 101 53.94 10.24 13.31
N VAL A 102 54.50 9.30 12.55
CA VAL A 102 53.75 8.35 11.72
C VAL A 102 52.83 7.51 12.59
N SER A 103 53.34 6.92 13.68
CA SER A 103 52.51 6.14 14.61
C SER A 103 51.36 6.96 15.21
N LYS A 104 51.60 8.23 15.60
CA LYS A 104 50.53 9.12 16.08
C LYS A 104 49.46 9.37 15.02
N LEU A 105 49.87 9.62 13.78
CA LEU A 105 48.94 9.83 12.67
C LEU A 105 48.16 8.55 12.34
N GLU A 106 48.79 7.39 12.42
CA GLU A 106 48.12 6.09 12.25
C GLU A 106 47.07 5.82 13.34
N ASP A 107 47.38 6.14 14.60
CA ASP A 107 46.44 6.04 15.72
C ASP A 107 45.27 7.03 15.57
N GLU A 108 45.55 8.28 15.17
CA GLU A 108 44.50 9.27 14.88
C GLU A 108 43.62 8.82 13.70
N LEU A 109 44.21 8.25 12.65
CA LEU A 109 43.46 7.71 11.52
C LEU A 109 42.58 6.52 11.95
N ALA A 110 43.11 5.62 12.78
CA ALA A 110 42.38 4.47 13.29
C ALA A 110 41.18 4.89 14.16
N THR A 111 41.39 5.84 15.09
CA THR A 111 40.32 6.37 15.94
C THR A 111 39.26 7.12 15.14
N LYS A 112 39.64 7.93 14.14
CA LYS A 112 38.69 8.58 13.22
C LYS A 112 37.90 7.56 12.40
N ASN A 113 38.55 6.53 11.87
CA ASN A 113 37.87 5.46 11.15
C ASN A 113 36.89 4.68 12.03
N GLN A 114 37.22 4.42 13.29
CA GLN A 114 36.28 3.81 14.24
C GLN A 114 35.09 4.74 14.52
N ALA A 115 35.32 6.03 14.71
CA ALA A 115 34.25 7.01 14.87
C ALA A 115 33.33 7.09 13.65
N PHE A 116 33.90 7.05 12.43
CA PHE A 116 33.13 6.99 11.19
C PHE A 116 32.26 5.73 11.11
N LYS A 117 32.79 4.55 11.47
CA LYS A 117 32.01 3.32 11.50
C LYS A 117 30.83 3.41 12.48
N LEU A 118 31.04 3.96 13.68
CA LEU A 118 29.98 4.16 14.67
C LEU A 118 28.92 5.15 14.19
N LEU A 119 29.34 6.23 13.53
CA LEU A 119 28.43 7.20 12.92
C LEU A 119 27.64 6.57 11.77
N GLU A 120 28.29 5.77 10.92
CA GLU A 120 27.63 5.06 9.83
C GLU A 120 26.61 4.05 10.35
N GLU A 121 26.93 3.29 11.40
CA GLU A 121 26.00 2.38 12.08
C GLU A 121 24.82 3.14 12.70
N LYS A 122 25.07 4.31 13.31
CA LYS A 122 24.01 5.17 13.86
C LYS A 122 23.12 5.76 12.78
N ILE A 123 23.65 6.10 11.60
CA ILE A 123 22.85 6.56 10.47
C ILE A 123 22.00 5.42 9.91
N LYS A 124 22.57 4.21 9.77
CA LYS A 124 21.84 3.02 9.33
C LYS A 124 20.71 2.64 10.29
N SER A 125 20.93 2.74 11.60
CA SER A 125 19.87 2.50 12.58
C SER A 125 18.78 3.57 12.61
N GLN A 126 18.97 4.68 11.89
CA GLN A 126 17.99 5.76 11.69
C GLN A 126 17.40 5.79 10.28
N GLU A 127 17.67 4.77 9.46
CA GLU A 127 17.19 4.70 8.07
C GLU A 127 15.65 4.67 7.99
N ASP A 128 15.00 4.11 9.01
CA ASP A 128 13.54 4.02 9.15
C ASP A 128 12.88 5.30 9.65
N TYR A 129 13.64 6.35 9.98
CA TYR A 129 13.08 7.59 10.54
C TYR A 129 12.02 8.24 9.64
N GLU A 130 12.22 8.25 8.31
CA GLU A 130 11.23 8.80 7.38
C GLU A 130 10.01 7.88 7.19
N GLU A 131 10.17 6.56 7.36
CA GLU A 131 9.04 5.61 7.41
C GLU A 131 8.20 5.88 8.67
N ILE A 132 8.84 5.89 9.85
CA ILE A 132 8.21 6.18 11.13
C ILE A 132 7.53 7.55 11.11
N LYS A 133 8.18 8.57 10.53
CA LYS A 133 7.60 9.91 10.38
C LYS A 133 6.41 9.94 9.43
N ARG A 134 6.44 9.18 8.33
CA ARG A 134 5.27 8.99 7.45
C ARG A 134 4.14 8.29 8.19
N GLU A 135 4.42 7.18 8.87
CA GLU A 135 3.42 6.43 9.65
C GLU A 135 2.82 7.29 10.77
N LEU A 136 3.63 8.03 11.52
CA LEU A 136 3.17 9.00 12.53
C LEU A 136 2.34 10.12 11.91
N SER A 137 2.71 10.61 10.72
CA SER A 137 1.93 11.62 10.02
C SER A 137 0.58 11.07 9.56
N VAL A 138 0.54 9.83 9.06
CA VAL A 138 -0.69 9.12 8.69
C VAL A 138 -1.55 8.83 9.91
N MET A 139 -0.96 8.39 11.03
CA MET A 139 -1.70 8.16 12.27
C MET A 139 -2.23 9.48 12.84
N LYS A 140 -1.43 10.54 12.81
CA LYS A 140 -1.86 11.89 13.18
C LYS A 140 -2.98 12.40 12.27
N SER A 141 -2.92 12.15 10.96
CA SER A 141 -4.00 12.51 10.07
C SER A 141 -5.24 11.65 10.30
N ILE A 142 -5.13 10.34 10.53
CA ILE A 142 -6.31 9.51 10.84
C ILE A 142 -6.95 9.91 12.17
N GLU A 143 -6.16 10.10 13.23
CA GLU A 143 -6.68 10.39 14.57
C GLU A 143 -7.24 11.81 14.75
N PHE A 144 -6.74 12.77 13.96
CA PHE A 144 -7.10 14.18 14.07
C PHE A 144 -7.83 14.75 12.83
N SER A 145 -7.69 14.16 11.64
CA SER A 145 -8.55 14.48 10.48
C SER A 145 -9.92 13.81 10.58
N ASN A 146 -10.11 12.78 11.42
CA ASN A 146 -11.46 12.34 11.81
C ASN A 146 -12.29 13.47 12.45
N ASN A 147 -11.63 14.53 12.95
CA ASN A 147 -12.27 15.72 13.50
C ASN A 147 -12.38 16.88 12.49
N LYS A 148 -11.87 16.70 11.28
CA LYS A 148 -11.96 17.60 10.14
C LYS A 148 -12.51 16.86 8.92
N MET A 149 -13.75 16.38 9.02
CA MET A 149 -14.56 16.28 7.80
C MET A 149 -14.95 17.71 7.39
N GLY A 150 -14.05 18.36 6.64
CA GLY A 150 -14.28 19.67 6.03
C GLY A 150 -13.16 20.67 6.29
N ALA A 151 -12.11 20.65 5.47
CA ALA A 151 -11.37 21.81 4.98
C ALA A 151 -10.06 21.36 4.27
N ASP A 152 -10.03 21.60 2.96
CA ASP A 152 -8.91 21.85 2.05
C ASP A 152 -7.69 20.91 2.01
N GLU A 153 -7.34 20.56 0.76
CA GLU A 153 -6.00 20.12 0.37
C GLU A 153 -4.92 21.12 0.85
N PRO A 154 -3.72 20.65 1.22
CA PRO A 154 -2.64 21.54 1.60
C PRO A 154 -1.95 22.08 0.34
N ASP A 155 -2.28 23.33 -0.01
CA ASP A 155 -1.30 24.20 -0.66
C ASP A 155 -0.10 24.39 0.28
N GLY A 156 1.08 24.56 -0.34
CA GLY A 156 2.38 24.37 0.30
C GLY A 156 2.61 25.16 1.60
N ASP A 157 3.41 24.55 2.48
CA ASP A 157 4.08 25.20 3.62
C ASP A 157 3.20 25.61 4.84
N VAL A 158 2.18 24.80 5.17
CA VAL A 158 1.52 24.91 6.49
C VAL A 158 2.30 24.06 7.50
N GLN A 159 3.00 24.71 8.42
CA GLN A 159 3.62 24.01 9.55
C GLN A 159 2.59 23.09 10.22
N PRO A 160 2.92 21.80 10.45
CA PRO A 160 1.98 20.86 11.03
C PRO A 160 1.54 21.41 12.39
N LYS A 161 0.24 21.69 12.53
CA LYS A 161 -0.34 22.17 13.80
C LYS A 161 0.23 21.34 14.95
N SER A 162 0.67 22.03 16.02
CA SER A 162 1.26 21.37 17.17
C SER A 162 0.30 20.33 17.73
N LEU A 163 0.83 19.22 18.25
CA LEU A 163 0.03 18.12 18.79
C LEU A 163 -0.94 18.62 19.87
N GLU A 164 -0.51 19.59 20.66
CA GLU A 164 -1.30 20.24 21.69
C GLU A 164 -2.57 20.91 21.14
N VAL A 165 -2.47 21.63 20.02
CA VAL A 165 -3.63 22.28 19.39
C VAL A 165 -4.62 21.25 18.85
N LEU A 166 -4.13 20.17 18.24
CA LEU A 166 -4.98 19.10 17.71
C LEU A 166 -5.66 18.31 18.83
N LEU A 167 -4.97 18.06 19.93
CA LEU A 167 -5.54 17.45 21.13
C LEU A 167 -6.61 18.33 21.78
N LEU A 168 -6.38 19.65 21.85
CA LEU A 168 -7.37 20.60 22.36
C LEU A 168 -8.62 20.64 21.47
N GLU A 169 -8.45 20.65 20.15
CA GLU A 169 -9.56 20.63 19.18
C GLU A 169 -10.39 19.33 19.32
N LYS A 170 -9.74 18.17 19.41
CA LYS A 170 -10.39 16.88 19.67
C LYS A 170 -11.10 16.85 21.03
N ASN A 171 -10.46 17.36 22.08
CA ASN A 171 -11.06 17.40 23.41
C ASN A 171 -12.34 18.26 23.41
N LYS A 172 -12.30 19.43 22.76
CA LYS A 172 -13.47 20.29 22.60
C LYS A 172 -14.59 19.62 21.79
N SER A 173 -14.24 18.91 20.72
CA SER A 173 -15.20 18.15 19.91
C SER A 173 -15.84 17.02 20.70
N LEU A 174 -15.05 16.21 21.40
CA LEU A 174 -15.54 15.13 22.25
C LEU A 174 -16.42 15.68 23.37
N GLN A 175 -16.06 16.83 23.97
CA GLN A 175 -16.93 17.51 24.94
C GLN A 175 -18.27 17.88 24.30
N SER A 176 -18.28 18.47 23.10
CA SER A 176 -19.51 18.84 22.39
C SER A 176 -20.38 17.62 22.05
N GLU A 177 -19.78 16.52 21.56
CA GLU A 177 -20.50 15.27 21.29
C GLU A 177 -21.07 14.67 22.58
N ASN A 178 -20.30 14.69 23.67
CA ASN A 178 -20.75 14.21 24.97
C ASN A 178 -21.93 15.05 25.49
N THR A 179 -21.91 16.38 25.28
CA THR A 179 -23.07 17.22 25.61
C THR A 179 -24.31 16.90 24.78
N VAL A 180 -24.15 16.64 23.47
CA VAL A 180 -25.26 16.26 22.59
C VAL A 180 -25.83 14.90 23.00
N LEU A 181 -24.97 13.91 23.27
CA LEU A 181 -25.38 12.60 23.75
C LEU A 181 -26.10 12.69 25.10
N LYS A 182 -25.65 13.55 26.01
CA LYS A 182 -26.35 13.80 27.28
C LYS A 182 -27.74 14.39 27.08
N VAL A 183 -27.89 15.37 26.18
CA VAL A 183 -29.20 15.95 25.84
C VAL A 183 -30.09 14.89 25.20
N ASN A 184 -29.60 14.14 24.22
CA ASN A 184 -30.36 13.07 23.57
C ASN A 184 -30.80 11.98 24.56
N ASN A 185 -29.93 11.62 25.51
CA ASN A 185 -30.26 10.64 26.54
C ASN A 185 -31.32 11.18 27.52
N SER A 186 -31.23 12.47 27.87
CA SER A 186 -32.27 13.16 28.66
C SER A 186 -33.61 13.17 27.92
N ASP A 187 -33.61 13.55 26.64
CA ASP A 187 -34.81 13.59 25.80
C ASP A 187 -35.43 12.20 25.62
N LEU A 188 -34.60 11.18 25.40
CA LEU A 188 -35.05 9.80 25.29
C LEU A 188 -35.62 9.29 26.61
N SER A 189 -35.00 9.63 27.74
CA SER A 189 -35.50 9.32 29.07
C SER A 189 -36.84 10.01 29.35
N GLU A 190 -37.02 11.27 28.93
CA GLU A 190 -38.28 11.98 29.06
C GLU A 190 -39.39 11.35 28.21
N ARG A 191 -39.07 10.96 26.96
CA ARG A 191 -40.00 10.24 26.08
C ARG A 191 -40.38 8.88 26.67
N TYR A 192 -39.42 8.16 27.23
CA TYR A 192 -39.69 6.88 27.90
C TYR A 192 -40.60 7.09 29.12
N ARG A 193 -40.36 8.13 29.92
CA ARG A 193 -41.22 8.50 31.05
C ARG A 193 -42.66 8.79 30.61
N LYS A 194 -42.84 9.60 29.56
CA LYS A 194 -44.17 9.94 29.01
C LYS A 194 -44.87 8.69 28.49
N LEU A 195 -44.18 7.87 27.70
CA LEU A 195 -44.76 6.63 27.19
C LEU A 195 -45.17 5.66 28.31
N GLN A 196 -44.40 5.62 29.41
CA GLN A 196 -44.75 4.82 30.58
C GLN A 196 -45.95 5.40 31.33
N GLU A 197 -46.08 6.72 31.41
CA GLU A 197 -47.26 7.41 31.97
C GLU A 197 -48.52 7.09 31.15
N ASP A 198 -48.45 7.23 29.82
CA ASP A 198 -49.55 6.90 28.89
C ASP A 198 -49.93 5.41 28.99
N TYR A 199 -48.95 4.52 29.12
CA TYR A 199 -49.19 3.08 29.30
C TYR A 199 -49.91 2.79 30.63
N GLN A 200 -49.52 3.47 31.71
CA GLN A 200 -50.15 3.32 33.02
C GLN A 200 -51.60 3.82 32.98
N GLU A 201 -51.86 4.95 32.31
CA GLU A 201 -53.21 5.50 32.12
C GLU A 201 -54.09 4.54 31.29
N ALA A 202 -53.56 4.04 30.16
CA ALA A 202 -54.25 3.03 29.35
C ALA A 202 -54.53 1.75 30.15
N ALA A 203 -53.60 1.30 31.00
CA ALA A 203 -53.82 0.14 31.86
C ALA A 203 -54.91 0.38 32.91
N SER A 204 -54.95 1.57 33.52
CA SER A 204 -55.99 1.96 34.49
C SER A 204 -57.38 2.00 33.84
N THR A 205 -57.50 2.64 32.67
CA THR A 205 -58.78 2.71 31.95
C THR A 205 -59.27 1.33 31.51
N VAL A 206 -58.37 0.43 31.09
CA VAL A 206 -58.72 -0.97 30.82
C VAL A 206 -59.21 -1.69 32.08
N GLN A 207 -58.60 -1.43 33.24
CA GLN A 207 -59.04 -2.02 34.51
C GLN A 207 -60.42 -1.49 34.94
N GLU A 208 -60.65 -0.18 34.82
CA GLU A 208 -61.96 0.44 35.07
C GLU A 208 -63.04 -0.12 34.15
N GLN A 209 -62.75 -0.25 32.85
CA GLN A 209 -63.65 -0.86 31.88
C GLN A 209 -63.97 -2.32 32.24
N LYS A 210 -62.99 -3.12 32.68
CA LYS A 210 -63.23 -4.50 33.13
C LYS A 210 -64.14 -4.56 34.36
N LEU A 211 -63.94 -3.67 35.33
CA LEU A 211 -64.80 -3.59 36.50
C LEU A 211 -66.24 -3.22 36.11
N LEU A 212 -66.40 -2.21 35.25
CA LEU A 212 -67.71 -1.80 34.75
C LEU A 212 -68.42 -2.92 33.98
N ILE A 213 -67.69 -3.66 33.12
CA ILE A 213 -68.24 -4.82 32.40
C ILE A 213 -68.68 -5.89 33.40
N THR A 214 -67.87 -6.20 34.41
CA THR A 214 -68.22 -7.22 35.41
C THR A 214 -69.48 -6.81 36.18
N GLN A 215 -69.59 -5.52 36.53
CA GLN A 215 -70.79 -4.98 37.19
C GLN A 215 -72.02 -5.05 36.28
N LEU A 216 -71.89 -4.68 35.00
CA LEU A 216 -72.98 -4.80 34.01
C LEU A 216 -73.39 -6.27 33.79
N GLU A 217 -72.44 -7.20 33.79
CA GLU A 217 -72.71 -8.64 33.71
C GLU A 217 -73.47 -9.14 34.95
N GLU A 218 -73.13 -8.66 36.15
CA GLU A 218 -73.85 -8.97 37.39
C GLU A 218 -75.26 -8.38 37.38
N ASP A 219 -75.40 -7.12 36.97
CA ASP A 219 -76.70 -6.45 36.82
C ASP A 219 -77.58 -7.17 35.79
N LEU A 220 -77.03 -7.58 34.64
CA LEU A 220 -77.75 -8.36 33.64
C LEU A 220 -78.12 -9.76 34.15
N ARG A 221 -77.25 -10.43 34.92
CA ARG A 221 -77.59 -11.68 35.60
C ARG A 221 -78.73 -11.49 36.59
N SER A 222 -78.72 -10.41 37.35
CA SER A 222 -79.80 -10.07 38.28
C SER A 222 -81.11 -9.78 37.54
N PHE A 223 -81.07 -9.02 36.45
CA PHE A 223 -82.24 -8.70 35.64
C PHE A 223 -82.79 -9.95 34.93
N ASN A 224 -81.94 -10.81 34.40
CA ASN A 224 -82.35 -12.08 33.80
C ASN A 224 -82.92 -13.04 34.85
N ALA A 225 -82.36 -13.09 36.06
CA ALA A 225 -82.93 -13.85 37.17
C ALA A 225 -84.32 -13.33 37.58
N VAL A 226 -84.50 -12.01 37.70
CA VAL A 226 -85.80 -11.37 37.97
C VAL A 226 -86.79 -11.56 36.82
N SER A 227 -86.33 -11.46 35.57
CA SER A 227 -87.12 -11.72 34.37
C SER A 227 -87.52 -13.19 34.29
N SER A 228 -86.67 -14.13 34.70
CA SER A 228 -87.01 -15.55 34.82
C SER A 228 -87.99 -15.87 35.96
N MET A 229 -87.95 -15.11 37.06
CA MET A 229 -88.96 -15.19 38.14
C MET A 229 -90.31 -14.61 37.73
N PHE A 230 -90.32 -13.56 36.89
CA PHE A 230 -91.55 -12.95 36.36
C PHE A 230 -92.08 -13.67 35.11
N ARG A 231 -91.25 -14.48 34.45
CA ARG A 231 -91.65 -15.45 33.42
C ARG A 231 -92.15 -16.73 34.09
N GLY A 232 -93.16 -16.57 34.94
CA GLY A 232 -94.05 -17.66 35.29
C GLY A 232 -94.72 -18.22 34.04
N GLU A 233 -95.06 -19.51 34.10
CA GLU A 233 -95.87 -20.25 33.14
C GLU A 233 -96.79 -19.37 32.26
N ALA A 234 -96.37 -19.04 31.05
CA ALA A 234 -97.24 -18.46 30.04
C ALA A 234 -96.64 -18.70 28.66
N GLU A 235 -97.30 -19.58 27.91
CA GLU A 235 -97.17 -19.67 26.46
C GLU A 235 -97.37 -18.30 25.80
N GLY A 236 -96.62 -18.02 24.75
CA GLY A 236 -96.68 -16.76 24.03
C GLY A 236 -95.83 -16.75 22.77
N GLU A 237 -96.40 -17.31 21.70
CA GLU A 237 -96.12 -17.10 20.28
C GLU A 237 -95.58 -15.70 19.90
N PRO A 238 -94.55 -15.58 19.04
CA PRO A 238 -94.21 -14.31 18.40
C PRO A 238 -94.96 -14.15 17.08
N VAL A 239 -95.90 -13.20 17.08
CA VAL A 239 -96.65 -12.71 15.93
C VAL A 239 -95.70 -12.06 14.90
N THR A 240 -95.59 -12.74 13.76
CA THR A 240 -95.43 -12.29 12.37
C THR A 240 -95.00 -10.83 12.12
N GLY A 241 -93.76 -10.62 11.69
CA GLY A 241 -93.34 -9.31 11.19
C GLY A 241 -91.92 -9.13 10.66
N SER A 242 -91.17 -10.18 10.31
CA SER A 242 -89.93 -10.03 9.50
C SER A 242 -89.39 -11.40 9.04
N GLN A 243 -90.10 -12.07 8.14
CA GLN A 243 -89.70 -13.42 7.64
C GLN A 243 -89.03 -13.41 6.25
N VAL A 244 -88.77 -12.24 5.65
CA VAL A 244 -88.23 -12.20 4.27
C VAL A 244 -86.71 -12.07 4.21
N GLU A 245 -86.04 -11.54 5.24
CA GLU A 245 -84.57 -11.43 5.25
C GLU A 245 -83.87 -12.59 6.00
N ALA A 246 -84.57 -13.29 6.90
CA ALA A 246 -84.00 -14.40 7.65
C ALA A 246 -83.74 -15.65 6.78
N ASP A 247 -84.52 -15.84 5.71
CA ASP A 247 -84.44 -17.04 4.86
C ASP A 247 -83.23 -17.00 3.91
N VAL A 248 -82.80 -15.80 3.50
CA VAL A 248 -81.62 -15.62 2.63
C VAL A 248 -80.31 -15.77 3.42
N VAL A 249 -80.32 -15.41 4.71
CA VAL A 249 -79.15 -15.57 5.60
C VAL A 249 -79.02 -17.01 6.10
N ALA A 250 -80.14 -17.71 6.33
CA ALA A 250 -80.15 -19.12 6.72
C ALA A 250 -79.54 -20.03 5.64
N GLU A 251 -79.77 -19.73 4.37
CA GLU A 251 -79.21 -20.52 3.25
C GLU A 251 -77.69 -20.31 3.11
N VAL A 252 -77.17 -19.10 3.36
CA VAL A 252 -75.72 -18.79 3.27
C VAL A 252 -74.93 -19.32 4.47
N VAL A 253 -75.52 -19.35 5.66
CA VAL A 253 -74.87 -19.88 6.88
C VAL A 253 -74.69 -21.41 6.81
N LYS A 254 -75.52 -22.11 6.02
CA LYS A 254 -75.47 -23.57 5.85
C LYS A 254 -74.21 -24.07 5.14
N ASP A 255 -73.57 -23.22 4.32
CA ASP A 255 -72.37 -23.58 3.56
C ASP A 255 -71.05 -23.29 4.30
N VAL A 256 -71.07 -22.51 5.38
CA VAL A 256 -69.82 -22.04 6.05
C VAL A 256 -69.51 -22.81 7.33
N ILE A 257 -70.49 -23.48 7.96
CA ILE A 257 -70.29 -24.20 9.23
C ILE A 257 -71.00 -25.57 9.18
N PRO A 258 -70.27 -26.69 9.05
CA PRO A 258 -70.89 -28.01 9.11
C PRO A 258 -71.24 -28.35 10.58
N GLY A 259 -72.54 -28.40 10.90
CA GLY A 259 -73.02 -28.94 12.18
C GLY A 259 -74.27 -28.33 12.82
N VAL A 260 -74.89 -27.28 12.25
CA VAL A 260 -76.07 -26.65 12.88
C VAL A 260 -77.37 -27.23 12.29
N THR A 261 -78.10 -28.00 13.09
CA THR A 261 -79.46 -28.49 12.75
C THR A 261 -80.53 -27.46 13.09
N ALA A 262 -81.60 -27.42 12.29
CA ALA A 262 -82.66 -26.41 12.20
C ALA A 262 -83.55 -26.16 13.46
N GLY A 263 -83.12 -26.56 14.65
CA GLY A 263 -83.86 -26.39 15.91
C GLY A 263 -83.48 -25.15 16.73
N ASP A 264 -82.41 -24.43 16.37
CA ASP A 264 -81.78 -23.46 17.29
C ASP A 264 -81.96 -22.01 16.86
N LYS A 265 -83.18 -21.63 16.42
CA LYS A 265 -83.53 -20.25 16.01
C LYS A 265 -83.16 -19.22 17.08
N THR A 266 -83.25 -19.60 18.35
CA THR A 266 -82.85 -18.79 19.52
C THR A 266 -81.35 -18.52 19.60
N ALA A 267 -80.50 -19.47 19.21
CA ALA A 267 -79.06 -19.25 19.15
C ALA A 267 -78.67 -18.36 17.96
N VAL A 268 -79.32 -18.52 16.81
CA VAL A 268 -79.08 -17.66 15.63
C VAL A 268 -79.51 -16.22 15.91
N ASP A 269 -80.68 -16.01 16.53
CA ASP A 269 -81.17 -14.69 16.96
C ASP A 269 -80.27 -14.06 18.04
N SER A 270 -79.59 -14.87 18.87
CA SER A 270 -78.63 -14.39 19.87
C SER A 270 -77.25 -14.06 19.28
N ILE A 271 -76.82 -14.74 18.21
CA ILE A 271 -75.51 -14.52 17.55
C ILE A 271 -75.56 -13.33 16.59
N LEU A 272 -76.69 -13.07 15.95
CA LEU A 272 -76.90 -11.95 15.03
C LEU A 272 -76.51 -10.57 15.60
N PRO A 273 -76.95 -10.14 16.80
CA PRO A 273 -76.55 -8.85 17.37
C PRO A 273 -75.06 -8.78 17.70
N ILE A 274 -74.44 -9.90 18.09
CA ILE A 274 -73.00 -9.98 18.35
C ILE A 274 -72.23 -9.79 17.03
N VAL A 275 -72.62 -10.48 15.97
CA VAL A 275 -72.00 -10.34 14.64
C VAL A 275 -72.22 -8.93 14.08
N GLN A 276 -73.40 -8.34 14.27
CA GLN A 276 -73.68 -6.95 13.89
C GLN A 276 -72.77 -5.97 14.64
N SER A 277 -72.61 -6.12 15.96
CA SER A 277 -71.70 -5.26 16.74
C SER A 277 -70.23 -5.41 16.33
N GLN A 278 -69.79 -6.64 16.05
CA GLN A 278 -68.43 -6.90 15.56
C GLN A 278 -68.22 -6.28 14.18
N ARG A 279 -69.18 -6.46 13.25
CA ARG A 279 -69.17 -5.81 11.94
C ARG A 279 -69.09 -4.29 12.06
N GLU A 280 -69.88 -3.69 12.96
CA GLU A 280 -69.88 -2.25 13.19
C GLU A 280 -68.53 -1.77 13.76
N ARG A 281 -67.93 -2.53 14.68
CA ARG A 281 -66.60 -2.24 15.23
C ARG A 281 -65.51 -2.31 14.17
N TYR A 282 -65.55 -3.33 13.30
CA TYR A 282 -64.61 -3.44 12.19
C TYR A 282 -64.82 -2.34 11.15
N ARG A 283 -66.08 -1.95 10.89
CA ARG A 283 -66.42 -0.83 10.00
C ARG A 283 -65.84 0.49 10.53
N LEU A 284 -66.02 0.76 11.83
CA LEU A 284 -65.47 1.95 12.48
C LEU A 284 -63.94 1.95 12.46
N ARG A 285 -63.30 0.82 12.78
CA ARG A 285 -61.84 0.70 12.72
C ARG A 285 -61.30 0.86 11.30
N ALA A 286 -62.00 0.33 10.29
CA ALA A 286 -61.65 0.54 8.89
C ALA A 286 -61.75 2.03 8.51
N GLN A 287 -62.82 2.70 8.91
CA GLN A 287 -63.00 4.13 8.68
C GLN A 287 -61.93 4.98 9.39
N GLU A 288 -61.55 4.62 10.62
CA GLU A 288 -60.48 5.29 11.36
C GLU A 288 -59.11 5.08 10.70
N LEU A 289 -58.82 3.86 10.26
CA LEU A 289 -57.59 3.55 9.52
C LEU A 289 -57.52 4.28 8.17
N GLU A 290 -58.64 4.36 7.44
CA GLU A 290 -58.75 5.14 6.22
C GLU A 290 -58.53 6.63 6.48
N ALA A 291 -59.13 7.18 7.54
CA ALA A 291 -58.93 8.58 7.94
C ALA A 291 -57.46 8.86 8.32
N HIS A 292 -56.82 7.95 9.05
CA HIS A 292 -55.41 8.07 9.42
C HIS A 292 -54.50 7.96 8.19
N SER A 293 -54.78 7.03 7.26
CA SER A 293 -54.04 6.90 6.00
C SER A 293 -54.16 8.17 5.15
N LEU A 294 -55.36 8.75 5.05
CA LEU A 294 -55.58 10.02 4.35
C LEU A 294 -54.85 11.17 5.04
N GLY A 295 -54.87 11.24 6.38
CA GLY A 295 -54.14 12.24 7.15
C GLY A 295 -52.62 12.15 6.94
N GLN A 296 -52.07 10.94 6.98
CA GLN A 296 -50.65 10.71 6.68
C GLN A 296 -50.30 11.09 5.24
N GLN A 297 -51.16 10.78 4.28
CA GLN A 297 -50.93 11.13 2.87
C GLN A 297 -50.97 12.64 2.65
N GLN A 298 -51.86 13.36 3.34
CA GLN A 298 -51.87 14.83 3.34
C GLN A 298 -50.59 15.39 3.97
N GLN A 299 -50.12 14.83 5.10
CA GLN A 299 -48.89 15.26 5.74
C GLN A 299 -47.66 15.05 4.84
N ILE A 300 -47.58 13.91 4.13
CA ILE A 300 -46.53 13.66 3.15
C ILE A 300 -46.56 14.70 2.04
N SER A 301 -47.75 15.04 1.53
CA SER A 301 -47.89 16.07 0.49
C SER A 301 -47.46 17.46 0.97
N LEU A 302 -47.81 17.83 2.21
CA LEU A 302 -47.37 19.10 2.80
C LEU A 302 -45.85 19.17 2.96
N LEU A 303 -45.24 18.12 3.51
CA LEU A 303 -43.78 18.05 3.67
C LEU A 303 -43.06 18.04 2.31
N GLN A 304 -43.61 17.39 1.29
CA GLN A 304 -43.07 17.44 -0.07
C GLN A 304 -43.10 18.86 -0.64
N ASN A 305 -44.23 19.56 -0.50
CA ASN A 305 -44.36 20.95 -0.93
C ASN A 305 -43.39 21.87 -0.18
N GLU A 306 -43.18 21.65 1.13
CA GLU A 306 -42.21 22.41 1.92
C GLU A 306 -40.77 22.13 1.49
N ILE A 307 -40.41 20.87 1.25
CA ILE A 307 -39.10 20.48 0.71
C ILE A 307 -38.86 21.14 -0.65
N ASP A 308 -39.84 21.14 -1.54
CA ASP A 308 -39.70 21.74 -2.87
C ASP A 308 -39.61 23.27 -2.81
N LYS A 309 -40.33 23.89 -1.86
CA LYS A 309 -40.21 25.32 -1.57
C LYS A 309 -38.81 25.67 -1.06
N LEU A 310 -38.31 24.95 -0.04
CA LEU A 310 -36.96 25.14 0.50
C LEU A 310 -35.89 24.89 -0.56
N ARG A 311 -36.05 23.88 -1.41
CA ARG A 311 -35.14 23.65 -2.55
C ARG A 311 -35.14 24.81 -3.53
N SER A 312 -36.31 25.31 -3.91
CA SER A 312 -36.44 26.48 -4.79
C SER A 312 -35.78 27.72 -4.17
N ASP A 313 -35.99 27.96 -2.88
CA ASP A 313 -35.45 29.13 -2.19
C ASP A 313 -33.94 29.03 -1.97
N ASN A 314 -33.42 27.83 -1.68
CA ASN A 314 -31.98 27.56 -1.63
C ASN A 314 -31.31 27.80 -2.98
N VAL A 315 -31.93 27.36 -4.08
CA VAL A 315 -31.43 27.64 -5.43
C VAL A 315 -31.42 29.15 -5.68
N LYS A 316 -32.51 29.88 -5.42
CA LYS A 316 -32.58 31.35 -5.55
C LYS A 316 -31.52 32.08 -4.71
N LEU A 317 -31.27 31.60 -3.50
CA LEU A 317 -30.24 32.16 -2.62
C LEU A 317 -28.84 31.94 -3.23
N TYR A 318 -28.59 30.75 -3.78
CA TYR A 318 -27.37 30.47 -4.53
C TYR A 318 -27.20 31.39 -5.74
N GLU A 319 -28.27 31.67 -6.51
CA GLU A 319 -28.20 32.63 -7.62
C GLU A 319 -27.79 34.03 -7.14
N LYS A 320 -28.33 34.48 -6.01
CA LYS A 320 -27.98 35.77 -5.39
C LYS A 320 -26.54 35.80 -4.91
N ILE A 321 -26.07 34.73 -4.25
CA ILE A 321 -24.67 34.61 -3.80
C ILE A 321 -23.73 34.66 -5.00
N ARG A 322 -24.00 33.87 -6.05
CA ARG A 322 -23.19 33.86 -7.28
C ARG A 322 -23.21 35.22 -7.98
N PHE A 323 -24.36 35.90 -8.02
CA PHE A 323 -24.47 37.26 -8.55
C PHE A 323 -23.64 38.27 -7.74
N LEU A 324 -23.65 38.19 -6.41
CA LEU A 324 -22.84 39.06 -5.56
C LEU A 324 -21.33 38.74 -5.65
N GLN A 325 -20.96 37.46 -5.77
CA GLN A 325 -19.59 37.02 -6.03
C GLN A 325 -19.05 37.48 -7.40
N SER A 326 -19.93 37.75 -8.38
CA SER A 326 -19.52 38.30 -9.67
C SER A 326 -19.09 39.77 -9.61
N PHE A 327 -19.38 40.47 -8.50
CA PHE A 327 -18.75 41.75 -8.19
C PHE A 327 -17.41 41.50 -7.46
N PRO A 328 -16.30 42.13 -7.89
CA PRO A 328 -14.99 41.83 -7.33
C PRO A 328 -14.83 42.50 -5.95
N ALA A 329 -15.30 41.83 -4.90
CA ALA A 329 -15.00 42.16 -3.52
C ALA A 329 -14.33 40.96 -2.84
N LYS A 330 -13.07 41.16 -2.40
CA LYS A 330 -12.25 40.23 -1.63
C LYS A 330 -13.02 39.62 -0.46
N GLY A 331 -13.05 38.29 -0.33
CA GLY A 331 -13.42 37.61 0.91
C GLY A 331 -13.74 36.13 0.67
N GLY A 332 -12.87 35.24 1.14
CA GLY A 332 -12.92 33.81 0.86
C GLY A 332 -14.01 33.02 1.58
N GLN A 333 -14.26 31.80 1.09
CA GLN A 333 -14.96 30.75 1.82
C GLN A 333 -14.78 29.40 1.12
N ALA A 334 -14.06 28.49 1.77
CA ALA A 334 -14.00 27.07 1.44
C ALA A 334 -14.52 26.29 2.65
N SER A 335 -15.76 25.81 2.57
CA SER A 335 -16.29 24.69 3.39
C SER A 335 -17.72 24.26 3.01
N SER A 336 -18.12 24.47 1.75
CA SER A 336 -19.45 24.06 1.28
C SER A 336 -19.39 23.35 -0.07
N GLU A 337 -18.25 22.80 -0.48
CA GLU A 337 -18.03 22.38 -1.86
C GLU A 337 -19.02 21.29 -2.35
N ASP A 338 -19.45 20.35 -1.49
CA ASP A 338 -20.42 19.31 -1.90
C ASP A 338 -21.87 19.84 -2.03
N THR A 339 -22.35 20.61 -1.05
CA THR A 339 -23.70 21.22 -1.12
C THR A 339 -23.76 22.34 -2.14
N GLU A 340 -22.69 23.12 -2.26
CA GLU A 340 -22.51 24.15 -3.28
C GLU A 340 -22.39 23.53 -4.66
N SER A 341 -21.67 22.41 -4.83
CA SER A 341 -21.63 21.63 -6.07
C SER A 341 -23.01 21.10 -6.45
N ARG A 342 -23.79 20.59 -5.50
CA ARG A 342 -25.16 20.12 -5.78
C ARG A 342 -26.10 21.25 -6.22
N TYR A 343 -26.05 22.39 -5.55
CA TYR A 343 -26.88 23.55 -5.92
C TYR A 343 -26.34 24.29 -7.15
N SER A 344 -25.03 24.27 -7.39
CA SER A 344 -24.39 24.82 -8.59
C SER A 344 -24.71 24.00 -9.82
N MET A 345 -24.63 22.67 -9.73
CA MET A 345 -25.08 21.76 -10.80
C MET A 345 -26.57 21.96 -11.09
N GLN A 346 -27.41 22.10 -10.05
CA GLN A 346 -28.84 22.33 -10.23
C GLN A 346 -29.16 23.71 -10.84
N TYR A 347 -28.33 24.71 -10.55
CA TYR A 347 -28.40 26.04 -11.15
C TYR A 347 -27.90 26.04 -12.62
N GLU A 348 -26.77 25.41 -12.90
CA GLU A 348 -26.19 25.30 -14.25
C GLU A 348 -27.07 24.47 -15.18
N GLU A 349 -27.70 23.40 -14.67
CA GLU A 349 -28.70 22.62 -15.41
C GLU A 349 -29.93 23.48 -15.79
N ARG A 350 -30.32 24.44 -14.94
CA ARG A 350 -31.42 25.39 -15.25
C ARG A 350 -31.00 26.49 -16.22
N LEU A 351 -29.74 26.88 -16.23
CA LEU A 351 -29.20 27.95 -17.07
C LEU A 351 -28.73 27.50 -18.45
N ASP A 352 -28.40 26.22 -18.61
CA ASP A 352 -27.99 25.67 -19.91
C ASP A 352 -29.19 25.04 -20.66
N PRO A 353 -29.88 25.78 -21.55
CA PRO A 353 -30.95 25.24 -22.39
C PRO A 353 -30.48 24.12 -23.32
N PHE A 354 -29.18 23.99 -23.61
CA PHE A 354 -28.62 22.94 -24.46
C PHE A 354 -28.39 21.63 -23.71
N SER A 355 -28.18 21.63 -22.39
CA SER A 355 -28.12 20.40 -21.59
C SER A 355 -29.45 19.66 -21.59
N THR A 356 -30.55 20.40 -21.39
CA THR A 356 -31.91 19.86 -21.43
C THR A 356 -32.27 19.41 -22.86
N PHE A 357 -31.87 20.17 -23.88
CA PHE A 357 -32.07 19.80 -25.27
C PHE A 357 -31.28 18.54 -25.65
N SER A 358 -30.00 18.45 -25.31
CA SER A 358 -29.14 17.30 -25.61
C SER A 358 -29.58 16.03 -24.87
N ARG A 359 -30.10 16.15 -23.64
CA ARG A 359 -30.73 15.03 -22.92
C ARG A 359 -32.00 14.57 -23.63
N LYS A 360 -32.87 15.49 -24.03
CA LYS A 360 -34.08 15.18 -24.83
C LYS A 360 -33.72 14.59 -26.19
N GLU A 361 -32.66 15.04 -26.83
CA GLU A 361 -32.19 14.52 -28.12
C GLU A 361 -31.59 13.12 -27.98
N ARG A 362 -30.77 12.86 -26.96
CA ARG A 362 -30.27 11.52 -26.62
C ARG A 362 -31.42 10.56 -26.31
N GLN A 363 -32.45 11.03 -25.59
CA GLN A 363 -33.64 10.23 -25.29
C GLN A 363 -34.45 9.94 -26.55
N ARG A 364 -34.60 10.91 -27.46
CA ARG A 364 -35.23 10.69 -28.79
C ARG A 364 -34.45 9.69 -29.63
N LYS A 365 -33.13 9.83 -29.71
CA LYS A 365 -32.24 8.86 -30.38
C LYS A 365 -32.38 7.47 -29.75
N TYR A 366 -32.44 7.39 -28.43
CA TYR A 366 -32.64 6.12 -27.72
C TYR A 366 -34.01 5.49 -28.03
N MET A 367 -35.08 6.29 -28.09
CA MET A 367 -36.40 5.81 -28.46
C MET A 367 -36.47 5.35 -29.92
N ASN A 368 -35.73 6.00 -30.82
CA ASN A 368 -35.63 5.67 -32.24
C ASN A 368 -34.71 4.46 -32.54
N LEU A 369 -33.99 3.91 -31.55
CA LEU A 369 -33.20 2.69 -31.75
C LEU A 369 -34.12 1.48 -31.91
N LYS A 370 -33.70 0.57 -32.79
CA LYS A 370 -34.39 -0.69 -32.99
C LYS A 370 -34.31 -1.55 -31.71
N PRO A 371 -35.28 -2.44 -31.46
CA PRO A 371 -35.35 -3.21 -30.22
C PRO A 371 -34.07 -4.02 -29.92
N TYR A 372 -33.40 -4.55 -30.95
CA TYR A 372 -32.14 -5.30 -30.80
C TYR A 372 -30.93 -4.39 -30.46
N ASP A 373 -30.90 -3.17 -30.99
CA ASP A 373 -29.87 -2.19 -30.65
C ASP A 373 -30.02 -1.74 -29.18
N LYS A 374 -31.26 -1.64 -28.69
CA LYS A 374 -31.56 -1.35 -27.27
C LYS A 374 -31.05 -2.45 -26.34
N ILE A 375 -31.22 -3.71 -26.72
CA ILE A 375 -30.73 -4.86 -25.96
C ILE A 375 -29.19 -4.90 -25.95
N THR A 376 -28.55 -4.61 -27.09
CA THR A 376 -27.08 -4.56 -27.16
C THR A 376 -26.52 -3.40 -26.33
N LEU A 377 -27.17 -2.24 -26.35
CA LEU A 377 -26.80 -1.08 -25.52
C LEU A 377 -27.05 -1.31 -24.04
N SER A 378 -28.13 -2.01 -23.66
CA SER A 378 -28.38 -2.34 -22.25
C SER A 378 -27.38 -3.39 -21.76
N MET A 379 -27.06 -4.40 -22.57
CA MET A 379 -26.01 -5.39 -22.28
C MET A 379 -24.64 -4.74 -22.14
N GLY A 380 -24.27 -3.82 -23.06
CA GLY A 380 -23.02 -3.08 -22.99
C GLY A 380 -22.93 -2.17 -21.76
N ARG A 381 -24.02 -1.48 -21.41
CA ARG A 381 -24.08 -0.67 -20.18
C ARG A 381 -24.00 -1.52 -18.92
N PHE A 382 -24.63 -2.69 -18.89
CA PHE A 382 -24.57 -3.61 -17.76
C PHE A 382 -23.15 -4.15 -17.52
N ILE A 383 -22.42 -4.47 -18.59
CA ILE A 383 -21.02 -4.90 -18.50
C ILE A 383 -20.11 -3.74 -18.06
N MET A 384 -20.37 -2.52 -18.53
CA MET A 384 -19.56 -1.34 -18.15
C MET A 384 -19.88 -0.81 -16.74
N SER A 385 -21.12 -0.91 -16.28
CA SER A 385 -21.55 -0.34 -15.00
C SER A 385 -21.08 -1.16 -13.79
N ASN A 386 -20.90 -2.48 -13.95
CA ASN A 386 -20.53 -3.36 -12.85
C ASN A 386 -19.06 -3.82 -12.94
N LYS A 387 -18.28 -3.60 -11.88
CA LYS A 387 -16.87 -4.01 -11.76
C LYS A 387 -16.67 -5.53 -11.91
N VAL A 388 -17.62 -6.33 -11.41
CA VAL A 388 -17.59 -7.79 -11.51
C VAL A 388 -17.86 -8.24 -12.94
N ALA A 389 -18.87 -7.66 -13.60
CA ALA A 389 -19.21 -7.97 -14.99
C ALA A 389 -18.05 -7.64 -15.96
N ARG A 390 -17.35 -6.52 -15.71
CA ARG A 390 -16.13 -6.15 -16.45
C ARG A 390 -15.01 -7.17 -16.31
N THR A 391 -14.83 -7.68 -15.09
CA THR A 391 -13.80 -8.70 -14.79
C THR A 391 -14.11 -10.02 -15.49
N ILE A 392 -15.37 -10.47 -15.44
CA ILE A 392 -15.82 -11.68 -16.14
C ILE A 392 -15.66 -11.54 -17.65
N ALA A 393 -16.06 -10.40 -18.23
CA ALA A 393 -15.93 -10.15 -19.66
C ALA A 393 -14.46 -10.16 -20.10
N PHE A 394 -13.54 -9.61 -19.30
CA PHE A 394 -12.10 -9.65 -19.58
C PHE A 394 -11.53 -11.08 -19.57
N PHE A 395 -11.87 -11.91 -18.58
CA PHE A 395 -11.43 -13.30 -18.58
C PHE A 395 -12.06 -14.12 -19.70
N TYR A 396 -13.33 -13.85 -20.04
CA TYR A 396 -14.01 -14.48 -21.16
C TYR A 396 -13.32 -14.18 -22.50
N THR A 397 -12.97 -12.92 -22.76
CA THR A 397 -12.23 -12.56 -23.99
C THR A 397 -10.84 -13.18 -24.00
N LEU A 398 -10.12 -13.19 -22.88
CA LEU A 398 -8.79 -13.80 -22.78
C LEU A 398 -8.81 -15.32 -23.02
N LEU A 399 -9.82 -16.01 -22.47
CA LEU A 399 -10.02 -17.45 -22.69
C LEU A 399 -10.37 -17.72 -24.16
N LEU A 400 -11.25 -16.92 -24.76
CA LEU A 400 -11.60 -17.03 -26.17
C LEU A 400 -10.37 -16.83 -27.07
N HIS A 401 -9.54 -15.82 -26.80
CA HIS A 401 -8.29 -15.62 -27.55
C HIS A 401 -7.31 -16.78 -27.35
N SER A 402 -7.20 -17.32 -26.13
CA SER A 402 -6.36 -18.49 -25.84
C SER A 402 -6.85 -19.73 -26.61
N LEU A 403 -8.16 -19.92 -26.70
CA LEU A 403 -8.78 -21.01 -27.47
C LEU A 403 -8.52 -20.84 -28.96
N VAL A 404 -8.73 -19.65 -29.51
CA VAL A 404 -8.42 -19.36 -30.93
C VAL A 404 -6.94 -19.60 -31.21
N PHE A 405 -6.05 -19.15 -30.33
CA PHE A 405 -4.61 -19.38 -30.48
C PHE A 405 -4.25 -20.87 -30.41
N LEU A 406 -4.86 -21.65 -29.52
CA LEU A 406 -4.68 -23.10 -29.45
C LEU A 406 -5.16 -23.81 -30.72
N VAL A 407 -6.31 -23.40 -31.27
CA VAL A 407 -6.83 -23.96 -32.53
C VAL A 407 -5.89 -23.62 -33.69
N LEU A 408 -5.46 -22.37 -33.80
CA LEU A 408 -4.50 -21.96 -34.84
C LEU A 408 -3.15 -22.67 -34.67
N TYR A 409 -2.66 -22.82 -33.44
CA TYR A 409 -1.43 -23.55 -33.15
C TYR A 409 -1.55 -25.02 -33.54
N LYS A 410 -2.66 -25.68 -33.19
CA LYS A 410 -2.90 -27.07 -33.60
C LYS A 410 -2.99 -27.20 -35.11
N LEU A 411 -3.69 -26.29 -35.78
CA LEU A 411 -3.82 -26.30 -37.23
C LEU A 411 -2.45 -26.11 -37.91
N ALA A 412 -1.68 -25.10 -37.49
CA ALA A 412 -0.33 -24.84 -37.98
C ALA A 412 0.62 -26.00 -37.71
N HIS A 413 0.60 -26.58 -36.50
CA HIS A 413 1.44 -27.73 -36.17
C HIS A 413 1.07 -28.96 -37.01
N THR A 414 -0.22 -29.23 -37.23
CA THR A 414 -0.64 -30.35 -38.09
C THR A 414 -0.27 -30.12 -39.55
N GLU A 415 -0.31 -28.88 -40.03
CA GLU A 415 0.09 -28.53 -41.39
C GLU A 415 1.61 -28.67 -41.58
N SER A 416 2.41 -28.17 -40.61
CA SER A 416 3.86 -28.35 -40.60
C SER A 416 4.26 -29.83 -40.60
N CYS A 417 3.67 -30.66 -39.73
CA CYS A 417 3.97 -32.10 -39.72
C CYS A 417 3.64 -32.79 -41.06
N LYS A 418 2.55 -32.40 -41.72
CA LYS A 418 2.21 -32.94 -43.05
C LYS A 418 3.25 -32.52 -44.10
N ARG A 419 3.73 -31.27 -44.03
CA ARG A 419 4.73 -30.74 -44.95
C ARG A 419 6.09 -31.39 -44.76
N ASP A 420 6.49 -31.61 -43.50
CA ASP A 420 7.73 -32.30 -43.15
C ASP A 420 7.68 -33.78 -43.59
N TYR A 421 6.55 -34.47 -43.38
CA TYR A 421 6.35 -35.83 -43.87
C TYR A 421 6.40 -35.93 -45.41
N ALA A 422 5.83 -34.95 -46.11
CA ALA A 422 5.91 -34.88 -47.57
C ALA A 422 7.35 -34.64 -48.06
N ALA A 423 8.09 -33.75 -47.38
CA ALA A 423 9.50 -33.50 -47.67
C ALA A 423 10.36 -34.75 -47.45
N ASP A 424 10.14 -35.48 -46.35
CA ASP A 424 10.82 -36.74 -46.06
C ASP A 424 10.51 -37.83 -47.10
N CYS A 425 9.24 -37.92 -47.54
CA CYS A 425 8.86 -38.84 -48.63
C CYS A 425 9.57 -38.46 -49.94
N HIS A 426 9.64 -37.18 -50.27
CA HIS A 426 10.37 -36.70 -51.45
C HIS A 426 11.87 -36.99 -51.37
N ALA A 427 12.49 -36.76 -50.22
CA ALA A 427 13.90 -37.05 -50.00
C ALA A 427 14.22 -38.54 -50.16
N LYS A 428 13.42 -39.41 -49.52
CA LYS A 428 13.56 -40.87 -49.65
C LYS A 428 13.29 -41.35 -51.07
N PHE A 429 12.32 -40.76 -51.77
CA PHE A 429 12.07 -41.06 -53.17
C PHE A 429 13.25 -40.64 -54.06
N ALA A 430 13.81 -39.45 -53.87
CA ALA A 430 14.98 -38.98 -54.60
C ALA A 430 16.20 -39.89 -54.36
N GLU A 431 16.43 -40.31 -53.10
CA GLU A 431 17.50 -41.25 -52.76
C GLU A 431 17.29 -42.63 -53.42
N HIS A 432 16.05 -43.14 -53.40
CA HIS A 432 15.70 -44.38 -54.08
C HIS A 432 15.89 -44.28 -55.61
N MET A 433 15.46 -43.18 -56.23
CA MET A 433 15.67 -42.94 -57.66
C MET A 433 17.16 -42.88 -58.02
N PHE A 434 17.98 -42.22 -57.20
CA PHE A 434 19.43 -42.19 -57.41
C PHE A 434 20.07 -43.58 -57.29
N LYS A 435 19.69 -44.36 -56.27
CA LYS A 435 20.23 -45.71 -56.06
C LYS A 435 19.83 -46.72 -57.13
N VAL A 436 18.59 -46.67 -57.61
CA VAL A 436 18.04 -47.67 -58.55
C VAL A 436 18.25 -47.27 -60.01
N HIS A 437 18.21 -45.98 -60.33
CA HIS A 437 18.30 -45.49 -61.71
C HIS A 437 19.57 -44.69 -62.02
N GLY A 438 20.28 -44.15 -61.02
CA GLY A 438 21.53 -43.40 -61.22
C GLY A 438 22.74 -44.27 -61.56
N ALA A 439 22.66 -45.59 -61.39
CA ALA A 439 23.75 -46.52 -61.69
C ALA A 439 23.84 -46.93 -63.18
N LYS A 440 23.16 -46.25 -64.11
CA LYS A 440 23.14 -46.63 -65.54
C LYS A 440 23.98 -45.79 -66.50
N ASP A 441 24.73 -44.80 -66.01
CA ASP A 441 25.57 -43.94 -66.88
C ASP A 441 27.08 -44.21 -66.78
N ASP A 442 27.51 -45.38 -66.27
CA ASP A 442 28.95 -45.75 -66.21
C ASP A 442 29.44 -46.61 -67.37
N HIS A 443 28.67 -46.76 -68.45
CA HIS A 443 29.16 -47.41 -69.66
C HIS A 443 28.67 -46.71 -70.94
N ARG A 444 29.46 -45.75 -71.43
CA ARG A 444 29.68 -45.53 -72.87
C ARG A 444 30.88 -44.62 -73.17
N HIS A 445 31.91 -45.27 -73.75
CA HIS A 445 32.91 -44.80 -74.73
C HIS A 445 33.83 -43.63 -74.33
N ASN A 446 35.14 -43.82 -74.13
CA ASN A 446 36.18 -44.32 -75.05
C ASN A 446 36.29 -43.50 -76.33
#